data_AF-A0A3C1UBU3-F1
#
_entry.id   AF-A0A3C1UBU3-F1
#
_cell.length_a   1.000
_cell.length_b   1.000
_cell.length_c   1.000
_cell.angle_alpha   90.00
_cell.angle_beta   90.00
_cell.angle_gamma   90.00
#
_symmetry.space_group_name_H-M   'P 1'
#
loop_
_entity.id
_entity.type
_entity.pdbx_description
1 polymer ?
#
loop_
_entity_poly.entity_id
_entity_poly.type
_entity_poly.pdbx_seq_one_letter_code
_entity_poly.pdbx_strand_id
1 'polypeptide(L)'
;LDSMVVTYDDGGTIDPTVKELDTFLNFGDSIADGTKIRFTGMAFVVLNIGKFHFVRCESEYLYSAIIYGDLDTEYKVGEYIPAGWTGVKGKVDGITVITGVEGLKPASVSASNSDCEAFDFTGYLGTFKDGVSTYENDYCAFKTVAINNIDADGKFTITEVNADSTTSTMAGVNKFGIKYPTTTANMKFTVQGILTKSENGVGVTFVPTAITEYENVKKLWRIWYQGVDGTEYTIADTLYVVAPTKALEPDCGRKNLIYVTDNATQVVDDTYAEWGYVETYDWAPDYIALDCGDNEEAYRAIAAMKVIAPATVRGILADNQTNPRFELMKTPSALDCEYPEIAYQHYQFGDSCWANGNQVSYASGKFVTIDGKEYFAGINADGSANQPIALDRRYIGDYAFSEGMAYEMRVVWKQHEPWTSDSNSSPITKKMSKKSTRPMPHKMKTDDPNYFNNYSVCPLEVKPQSTVGDIDGNGEVNTSDVTALINHILHAATYESSLCDIDGNGEVNVTDVTALINILLRN
;
A
#
# COMPACT_ATOMS: atom_id res chain seq x y z
N LEU A 1 52.05 -9.84 -2.11
CA LEU A 1 52.71 -10.01 -0.80
C LEU A 1 51.73 -10.81 0.03
N ASP A 2 51.91 -12.13 -0.04
CA ASP A 2 51.04 -13.14 0.56
C ASP A 2 51.05 -13.03 2.08
N SER A 3 49.88 -12.81 2.69
CA SER A 3 49.70 -13.03 4.12
C SER A 3 49.28 -14.49 4.34
N MET A 4 50.29 -15.34 4.46
CA MET A 4 50.17 -16.71 4.93
C MET A 4 49.74 -16.66 6.41
N VAL A 5 48.49 -17.01 6.70
CA VAL A 5 48.01 -17.19 8.08
C VAL A 5 48.62 -18.49 8.60
N VAL A 6 49.55 -18.35 9.55
CA VAL A 6 50.12 -19.48 10.29
C VAL A 6 49.14 -19.86 11.38
N THR A 7 48.47 -21.00 11.24
CA THR A 7 47.81 -21.67 12.37
C THR A 7 48.88 -22.42 13.17
N TYR A 8 48.91 -22.17 14.47
CA TYR A 8 49.66 -23.03 15.39
C TYR A 8 48.94 -24.37 15.48
N ASP A 9 49.58 -25.40 14.94
CA ASP A 9 49.21 -26.79 15.13
C ASP A 9 49.65 -27.19 16.55
N ASP A 10 48.71 -27.21 17.49
CA ASP A 10 48.91 -27.92 18.77
C ASP A 10 48.99 -29.40 18.41
N GLY A 11 50.23 -29.90 18.25
CA GLY A 11 50.59 -31.23 17.73
C GLY A 11 50.01 -32.44 18.46
N GLY A 12 48.69 -32.56 18.44
CA GLY A 12 47.94 -33.76 18.73
C GLY A 12 47.69 -34.51 17.44
N THR A 13 48.13 -35.77 17.39
CA THR A 13 47.80 -36.71 16.33
C THR A 13 46.29 -36.68 16.09
N ILE A 14 45.85 -36.20 14.92
CA ILE A 14 44.44 -36.16 14.55
C ILE A 14 43.91 -37.60 14.58
N ASP A 15 42.92 -37.85 15.43
CA ASP A 15 42.19 -39.10 15.43
C ASP A 15 41.56 -39.28 14.02
N PRO A 16 41.94 -40.32 13.25
CA PRO A 16 41.44 -40.53 11.89
C PRO A 16 39.92 -40.76 11.84
N THR A 17 39.25 -40.85 12.99
CA THR A 17 37.79 -40.95 13.11
C THR A 17 37.07 -39.59 13.21
N VAL A 18 37.79 -38.47 13.32
CA VAL A 18 37.22 -37.11 13.38
C VAL A 18 37.26 -36.46 11.99
N LYS A 19 36.11 -36.01 11.49
CA LYS A 19 35.99 -35.30 10.21
C LYS A 19 36.13 -33.80 10.40
N GLU A 20 37.09 -33.17 9.73
CA GLU A 20 37.22 -31.71 9.74
C GLU A 20 36.24 -31.06 8.77
N LEU A 21 35.63 -29.95 9.20
CA LEU A 21 34.69 -29.14 8.42
C LEU A 21 35.04 -27.67 8.58
N ASP A 22 35.26 -26.97 7.47
CA ASP A 22 35.39 -25.52 7.43
C ASP A 22 34.07 -24.82 7.08
N THR A 23 33.12 -25.56 6.49
CA THR A 23 31.77 -25.11 6.15
C THR A 23 30.72 -26.16 6.49
N PHE A 24 29.44 -25.78 6.54
CA PHE A 24 28.32 -26.70 6.70
C PHE A 24 27.71 -27.21 5.38
N LEU A 25 28.42 -27.03 4.25
CA LEU A 25 27.95 -27.47 2.94
C LEU A 25 27.62 -28.97 2.96
N ASN A 26 26.38 -29.30 2.57
CA ASN A 26 25.88 -30.68 2.54
C ASN A 26 26.03 -31.42 3.88
N PHE A 27 26.04 -30.72 5.02
CA PHE A 27 26.24 -31.33 6.34
C PHE A 27 25.29 -32.52 6.58
N GLY A 28 24.02 -32.36 6.21
CA GLY A 28 22.99 -33.39 6.36
C GLY A 28 23.21 -34.64 5.50
N ASP A 29 23.71 -34.50 4.28
CA ASP A 29 23.85 -35.57 3.27
C ASP A 29 25.24 -36.21 3.24
N SER A 30 26.30 -35.43 3.45
CA SER A 30 27.70 -35.85 3.22
C SER A 30 28.38 -36.42 4.46
N ILE A 31 27.67 -36.51 5.59
CA ILE A 31 28.21 -36.94 6.88
C ILE A 31 27.23 -37.94 7.48
N ALA A 32 27.72 -39.10 7.91
CA ALA A 32 26.87 -40.09 8.57
C ALA A 32 26.54 -39.67 10.01
N ASP A 33 25.36 -40.03 10.49
CA ASP A 33 24.99 -39.81 11.90
C ASP A 33 25.96 -40.58 12.82
N GLY A 34 26.30 -40.00 13.96
CA GLY A 34 27.31 -40.50 14.89
C GLY A 34 28.76 -40.11 14.54
N THR A 35 28.99 -39.47 13.39
CA THR A 35 30.33 -38.99 13.01
C THR A 35 30.76 -37.85 13.94
N LYS A 36 31.96 -37.98 14.53
CA LYS A 36 32.63 -36.89 15.24
C LYS A 36 33.17 -35.88 14.24
N ILE A 37 32.93 -34.61 14.51
CA ILE A 37 33.40 -33.50 13.68
C ILE A 37 34.29 -32.57 14.48
N ARG A 38 35.23 -31.90 13.79
CA ARG A 38 35.93 -30.72 14.27
C ARG A 38 35.64 -29.58 13.30
N PHE A 39 35.04 -28.51 13.79
CA PHE A 39 34.75 -27.35 12.95
C PHE A 39 35.95 -26.39 12.97
N THR A 40 36.57 -26.19 11.81
CA THR A 40 37.77 -25.38 11.62
C THR A 40 37.45 -24.00 11.03
N GLY A 41 36.21 -23.78 10.59
CA GLY A 41 35.72 -22.48 10.12
C GLY A 41 35.21 -21.58 11.24
N MET A 42 34.71 -20.40 10.86
CA MET A 42 33.95 -19.51 11.74
C MET A 42 32.46 -19.71 11.52
N ALA A 43 31.68 -19.73 12.59
CA ALA A 43 30.22 -19.77 12.52
C ALA A 43 29.64 -18.66 13.39
N PHE A 44 28.42 -18.22 13.12
CA PHE A 44 27.72 -17.25 13.95
C PHE A 44 26.29 -17.68 14.20
N VAL A 45 25.73 -17.22 15.33
CA VAL A 45 24.37 -17.59 15.75
C VAL A 45 23.34 -16.76 15.00
N VAL A 46 22.36 -17.43 14.42
CA VAL A 46 21.24 -16.82 13.67
C VAL A 46 19.99 -16.74 14.53
N LEU A 47 19.75 -17.77 15.33
CA LEU A 47 18.55 -17.90 16.17
C LEU A 47 18.85 -18.85 17.32
N ASN A 48 18.20 -18.62 18.47
CA ASN A 48 18.19 -19.54 19.60
C ASN A 48 16.75 -19.84 20.01
N ILE A 49 16.37 -21.11 20.10
CA ILE A 49 15.06 -21.56 20.61
C ILE A 49 15.27 -22.73 21.56
N GLY A 50 15.10 -22.48 22.86
CA GLY A 50 15.38 -23.48 23.88
C GLY A 50 16.82 -23.97 23.75
N LYS A 51 17.01 -25.28 23.48
CA LYS A 51 18.33 -25.91 23.30
C LYS A 51 18.80 -25.97 21.85
N PHE A 52 18.03 -25.40 20.91
CA PHE A 52 18.40 -25.36 19.49
C PHE A 52 19.08 -24.02 19.19
N HIS A 53 20.33 -24.09 18.77
CA HIS A 53 21.18 -22.97 18.39
C HIS A 53 21.43 -23.04 16.89
N PHE A 54 20.75 -22.19 16.13
CA PHE A 54 20.84 -22.16 14.67
C PHE A 54 22.07 -21.34 14.30
N VAL A 55 22.95 -21.92 13.49
CA VAL A 55 24.23 -21.32 13.14
C VAL A 55 24.44 -21.31 11.64
N ARG A 56 25.14 -20.30 11.14
CA ARG A 56 25.65 -20.24 9.76
C ARG A 56 27.17 -20.19 9.79
N CYS A 57 27.82 -20.86 8.86
CA CYS A 57 29.26 -20.69 8.66
C CYS A 57 29.54 -19.43 7.83
N GLU A 58 30.66 -18.78 8.10
CA GLU A 58 31.17 -17.72 7.25
C GLU A 58 31.67 -18.29 5.92
N SER A 59 30.86 -18.13 4.88
CA SER A 59 31.17 -18.54 3.51
C SER A 59 30.37 -17.70 2.51
N GLU A 60 30.70 -17.80 1.22
CA GLU A 60 29.95 -17.13 0.14
C GLU A 60 28.45 -17.44 0.16
N TYR A 61 28.06 -18.63 0.65
CA TYR A 61 26.68 -19.13 0.63
C TYR A 61 26.05 -19.31 2.02
N LEU A 62 26.76 -18.93 3.09
CA LEU A 62 26.26 -18.94 4.47
C LEU A 62 25.56 -20.25 4.88
N TYR A 63 26.20 -21.40 4.62
CA TYR A 63 25.59 -22.72 4.89
C TYR A 63 25.21 -22.88 6.37
N SER A 64 24.07 -23.52 6.62
CA SER A 64 23.48 -23.61 7.96
C SER A 64 23.74 -24.97 8.64
N ALA A 65 23.80 -24.93 9.96
CA ALA A 65 23.69 -26.10 10.82
C ALA A 65 22.94 -25.74 12.11
N ILE A 66 22.66 -26.73 12.94
CA ILE A 66 22.01 -26.52 14.24
C ILE A 66 22.83 -27.24 15.29
N ILE A 67 23.26 -26.51 16.31
CA ILE A 67 23.84 -27.08 17.52
C ILE A 67 22.71 -27.34 18.50
N TYR A 68 22.69 -28.53 19.11
CA TYR A 68 21.69 -28.90 20.11
C TYR A 68 22.35 -29.26 21.44
N GLY A 69 21.90 -28.59 22.51
CA GLY A 69 22.33 -28.87 23.88
C GLY A 69 22.43 -27.60 24.72
N ASP A 70 22.74 -27.78 26.01
CA ASP A 70 23.15 -26.67 26.86
C ASP A 70 24.62 -26.37 26.55
N LEU A 71 24.94 -25.13 26.20
CA LEU A 71 26.31 -24.73 25.84
C LEU A 71 27.04 -24.16 27.06
N ASP A 72 28.30 -24.54 27.22
CA ASP A 72 29.18 -23.98 28.27
C ASP A 72 29.50 -22.48 28.05
N THR A 73 29.28 -21.99 26.83
CA THR A 73 29.40 -20.59 26.44
C THR A 73 28.10 -20.16 25.80
N GLU A 74 27.43 -19.17 26.37
CA GLU A 74 26.22 -18.58 25.83
C GLU A 74 26.56 -17.58 24.72
N TYR A 75 25.91 -17.71 23.56
CA TYR A 75 26.09 -16.82 22.41
C TYR A 75 24.77 -16.15 22.06
N LYS A 76 24.83 -14.85 21.78
CA LYS A 76 23.70 -14.07 21.27
C LYS A 76 23.62 -14.17 19.75
N VAL A 77 22.44 -13.88 19.22
CA VAL A 77 22.25 -13.72 17.77
C VAL A 77 23.26 -12.70 17.23
N GLY A 78 23.94 -13.06 16.14
CA GLY A 78 25.01 -12.31 15.50
C GLY A 78 26.41 -12.57 16.06
N GLU A 79 26.56 -13.21 17.22
CA GLU A 79 27.90 -13.49 17.76
C GLU A 79 28.57 -14.67 17.06
N TYR A 80 29.86 -14.51 16.75
CA TYR A 80 30.66 -15.58 16.17
C TYR A 80 31.10 -16.59 17.23
N ILE A 81 30.93 -17.87 16.90
CA ILE A 81 31.53 -19.03 17.53
C ILE A 81 32.91 -19.25 16.87
N PRO A 82 34.02 -19.04 17.61
CA PRO A 82 35.37 -19.20 17.08
C PRO A 82 35.65 -20.64 16.63
N ALA A 83 36.52 -20.81 15.63
CA ALA A 83 36.96 -22.12 15.17
C ALA A 83 37.58 -23.02 16.26
N GLY A 84 37.52 -24.34 16.02
CA GLY A 84 38.24 -25.36 16.78
C GLY A 84 37.40 -26.17 17.77
N TRP A 85 36.08 -25.99 17.79
CA TRP A 85 35.18 -26.82 18.59
C TRP A 85 34.88 -28.15 17.90
N THR A 86 34.47 -29.13 18.70
CA THR A 86 34.10 -30.47 18.25
C THR A 86 32.64 -30.75 18.54
N GLY A 87 32.08 -31.76 17.88
CA GLY A 87 30.72 -32.24 18.15
C GLY A 87 30.43 -33.54 17.43
N VAL A 88 29.20 -34.02 17.53
CA VAL A 88 28.75 -35.27 16.89
C VAL A 88 27.50 -34.99 16.06
N LYS A 89 27.49 -35.39 14.79
CA LYS A 89 26.28 -35.32 13.97
C LYS A 89 25.22 -36.27 14.53
N GLY A 90 24.00 -35.80 14.70
CA GLY A 90 22.87 -36.61 15.14
C GLY A 90 21.53 -36.07 14.69
N LYS A 91 20.47 -36.60 15.29
CA LYS A 91 19.10 -36.14 15.09
C LYS A 91 18.41 -35.93 16.43
N VAL A 92 17.65 -34.85 16.53
CA VAL A 92 16.75 -34.58 17.66
C VAL A 92 15.41 -34.20 17.08
N ASP A 93 14.36 -34.92 17.47
CA ASP A 93 13.00 -34.76 16.93
C ASP A 93 12.97 -34.72 15.39
N GLY A 94 13.78 -35.56 14.75
CA GLY A 94 13.89 -35.63 13.29
C GLY A 94 14.69 -34.51 12.62
N ILE A 95 15.15 -33.50 13.38
CA ILE A 95 16.00 -32.40 12.89
C ILE A 95 17.46 -32.83 12.95
N THR A 96 18.22 -32.60 11.88
CA THR A 96 19.66 -32.88 11.84
C THR A 96 20.41 -31.83 12.67
N VAL A 97 21.20 -32.28 13.64
CA VAL A 97 21.88 -31.40 14.61
C VAL A 97 23.31 -31.85 14.89
N ILE A 98 24.07 -30.98 15.54
CA ILE A 98 25.37 -31.25 16.16
C ILE A 98 25.15 -31.31 17.68
N THR A 99 25.46 -32.44 18.31
CA THR A 99 25.32 -32.63 19.75
C THR A 99 26.68 -32.84 20.42
N GLY A 100 26.69 -32.76 21.76
CA GLY A 100 27.91 -33.00 22.55
C GLY A 100 29.05 -32.08 22.16
N VAL A 101 28.74 -30.79 22.00
CA VAL A 101 29.71 -29.80 21.54
C VAL A 101 30.69 -29.47 22.67
N GLU A 102 31.98 -29.52 22.36
CA GLU A 102 33.07 -29.24 23.29
C GLU A 102 34.06 -28.23 22.69
N GLY A 103 34.78 -27.49 23.53
CA GLY A 103 35.84 -26.57 23.08
C GLY A 103 35.34 -25.21 22.57
N LEU A 104 34.12 -24.82 22.91
CA LEU A 104 33.57 -23.50 22.63
C LEU A 104 34.37 -22.40 23.36
N LYS A 105 34.52 -21.25 22.71
CA LYS A 105 35.29 -20.10 23.21
C LYS A 105 34.44 -18.84 23.13
N PRO A 106 34.56 -17.89 24.07
CA PRO A 106 33.79 -16.65 24.01
C PRO A 106 33.91 -15.93 22.66
N ALA A 107 32.80 -15.36 22.20
CA ALA A 107 32.78 -14.54 21.01
C ALA A 107 33.70 -13.31 21.16
N SER A 108 34.35 -12.92 20.06
CA SER A 108 35.20 -11.72 20.00
C SER A 108 34.77 -10.73 18.92
N VAL A 109 33.87 -11.16 18.03
CA VAL A 109 33.35 -10.40 16.89
C VAL A 109 31.90 -10.78 16.63
N SER A 110 31.19 -9.93 15.89
CA SER A 110 29.78 -10.13 15.51
C SER A 110 29.59 -10.00 14.00
N ALA A 111 28.68 -10.78 13.44
CA ALA A 111 28.25 -10.70 12.05
C ALA A 111 27.35 -9.49 11.80
N SER A 112 27.08 -9.19 10.53
CA SER A 112 26.09 -8.16 10.20
C SER A 112 24.68 -8.64 10.57
N ASN A 113 23.78 -7.72 10.92
CA ASN A 113 22.39 -8.06 11.20
C ASN A 113 21.71 -8.72 10.00
N SER A 114 22.03 -8.29 8.78
CA SER A 114 21.49 -8.87 7.54
C SER A 114 21.90 -10.32 7.33
N ASP A 115 23.11 -10.72 7.74
CA ASP A 115 23.57 -12.11 7.63
C ASP A 115 22.83 -13.04 8.60
N CYS A 116 22.14 -12.49 9.60
CA CYS A 116 21.35 -13.23 10.58
C CYS A 116 19.85 -13.32 10.20
N GLU A 117 19.42 -12.66 9.12
CA GLU A 117 18.02 -12.71 8.71
C GLU A 117 17.65 -14.06 8.07
N ALA A 118 16.38 -14.45 8.18
CA ALA A 118 15.88 -15.62 7.47
C ALA A 118 16.01 -15.41 5.96
N PHE A 119 16.47 -16.44 5.23
CA PHE A 119 16.52 -16.37 3.76
C PHE A 119 15.12 -16.22 3.18
N ASP A 120 14.88 -15.18 2.40
CA ASP A 120 13.59 -14.96 1.74
C ASP A 120 13.44 -15.91 0.54
N PHE A 121 12.65 -16.95 0.71
CA PHE A 121 12.31 -17.93 -0.32
C PHE A 121 10.88 -17.75 -0.84
N THR A 122 10.30 -16.55 -0.70
CA THR A 122 9.00 -16.23 -1.30
C THR A 122 9.04 -16.43 -2.82
N GLY A 123 8.07 -17.16 -3.36
CA GLY A 123 7.97 -17.58 -4.76
C GLY A 123 8.73 -18.86 -5.10
N TYR A 124 9.47 -19.44 -4.15
CA TYR A 124 10.31 -20.62 -4.37
C TYR A 124 9.81 -21.86 -3.64
N LEU A 125 8.61 -21.84 -3.05
CA LEU A 125 8.09 -22.96 -2.27
C LEU A 125 8.04 -24.26 -3.09
N GLY A 126 7.70 -24.17 -4.38
CA GLY A 126 7.66 -25.31 -5.30
C GLY A 126 9.04 -25.95 -5.60
N THR A 127 10.15 -25.25 -5.35
CA THR A 127 11.52 -25.75 -5.55
C THR A 127 11.84 -26.92 -4.61
N PHE A 128 11.22 -26.93 -3.43
CA PHE A 128 11.49 -27.90 -2.38
C PHE A 128 10.63 -29.16 -2.45
N LYS A 129 9.79 -29.32 -3.49
CA LYS A 129 8.88 -30.47 -3.60
C LYS A 129 9.60 -31.83 -3.58
N ASP A 130 10.82 -31.88 -4.12
CA ASP A 130 11.60 -33.11 -4.31
C ASP A 130 12.64 -33.34 -3.20
N GLY A 131 12.83 -32.39 -2.27
CA GLY A 131 13.81 -32.49 -1.18
C GLY A 131 14.46 -31.16 -0.79
N VAL A 132 15.24 -31.17 0.29
CA VAL A 132 15.96 -30.00 0.82
C VAL A 132 17.37 -29.84 0.24
N SER A 133 18.01 -30.91 -0.26
CA SER A 133 19.41 -30.88 -0.74
C SER A 133 20.34 -30.10 0.20
N THR A 134 21.13 -29.15 -0.31
CA THR A 134 22.03 -28.26 0.45
C THR A 134 21.33 -27.34 1.45
N TYR A 135 19.99 -27.19 1.38
CA TYR A 135 19.20 -26.27 2.19
C TYR A 135 18.65 -26.88 3.49
N GLU A 136 19.04 -28.12 3.83
CA GLU A 136 18.67 -28.70 5.13
C GLU A 136 19.20 -27.81 6.26
N ASN A 137 18.35 -27.51 7.25
CA ASN A 137 18.58 -26.60 8.37
C ASN A 137 18.66 -25.11 8.04
N ASP A 138 18.44 -24.70 6.79
CA ASP A 138 18.40 -23.27 6.48
C ASP A 138 17.25 -22.58 7.19
N TYR A 139 17.59 -21.48 7.87
CA TYR A 139 16.60 -20.58 8.43
C TYR A 139 16.02 -19.69 7.33
N CYS A 140 14.75 -19.91 7.01
CA CYS A 140 14.09 -19.29 5.86
C CYS A 140 12.73 -18.67 6.19
N ALA A 141 12.31 -17.77 5.32
CA ALA A 141 11.05 -17.04 5.34
C ALA A 141 10.27 -17.30 4.04
N PHE A 142 8.98 -17.57 4.17
CA PHE A 142 8.03 -17.52 3.06
C PHE A 142 6.95 -16.48 3.39
N LYS A 143 6.85 -15.43 2.57
CA LYS A 143 5.86 -14.36 2.72
C LYS A 143 4.64 -14.67 1.84
N THR A 144 3.54 -13.94 2.00
CA THR A 144 2.32 -14.10 1.18
C THR A 144 1.67 -15.50 1.18
N VAL A 145 1.99 -16.37 2.15
CA VAL A 145 1.49 -17.75 2.14
C VAL A 145 0.18 -17.90 2.90
N ALA A 146 -0.65 -18.85 2.47
CA ALA A 146 -1.77 -19.33 3.27
C ALA A 146 -1.33 -20.51 4.16
N ILE A 147 -1.93 -20.61 5.34
CA ILE A 147 -1.75 -21.75 6.25
C ILE A 147 -3.07 -22.50 6.32
N ASN A 148 -3.05 -23.77 5.93
CA ASN A 148 -4.22 -24.64 5.79
C ASN A 148 -4.04 -25.93 6.59
N ASN A 149 -5.14 -26.66 6.83
CA ASN A 149 -5.14 -28.03 7.36
C ASN A 149 -4.38 -28.19 8.69
N ILE A 150 -4.52 -27.24 9.63
CA ILE A 150 -3.90 -27.36 10.96
C ILE A 150 -4.59 -28.51 11.72
N ASP A 151 -3.86 -29.54 12.08
CA ASP A 151 -4.37 -30.68 12.84
C ASP A 151 -3.98 -30.67 14.33
N ALA A 152 -4.49 -31.65 15.09
CA ALA A 152 -4.26 -31.76 16.53
C ALA A 152 -2.80 -32.09 16.89
N ASP A 153 -2.02 -32.63 15.96
CA ASP A 153 -0.59 -32.93 16.13
C ASP A 153 0.29 -31.72 15.76
N GLY A 154 -0.34 -30.59 15.41
CA GLY A 154 0.34 -29.39 14.99
C GLY A 154 0.96 -29.50 13.60
N LYS A 155 0.48 -30.40 12.74
CA LYS A 155 0.83 -30.41 11.31
C LYS A 155 -0.06 -29.45 10.55
N PHE A 156 0.45 -28.92 9.45
CA PHE A 156 -0.23 -27.95 8.61
C PHE A 156 0.30 -27.99 7.17
N THR A 157 -0.36 -27.28 6.28
CA THR A 157 0.08 -27.08 4.90
C THR A 157 0.32 -25.59 4.65
N ILE A 158 1.51 -25.24 4.19
CA ILE A 158 1.81 -23.92 3.63
C ILE A 158 1.41 -23.94 2.16
N THR A 159 0.73 -22.90 1.69
CA THR A 159 0.34 -22.75 0.27
C THR A 159 0.78 -21.39 -0.26
N GLU A 160 1.50 -21.41 -1.37
CA GLU A 160 1.95 -20.24 -2.11
C GLU A 160 1.29 -20.20 -3.48
N VAL A 161 0.92 -19.00 -3.95
CA VAL A 161 0.47 -18.77 -5.33
C VAL A 161 1.68 -18.27 -6.11
N ASN A 162 2.07 -19.03 -7.13
CA ASN A 162 3.20 -18.74 -7.99
C ASN A 162 2.88 -17.61 -8.98
N ALA A 163 3.93 -17.03 -9.58
CA ALA A 163 3.79 -15.95 -10.57
C ALA A 163 2.97 -16.33 -11.81
N ASP A 164 2.84 -17.63 -12.11
CA ASP A 164 2.03 -18.18 -13.20
C ASP A 164 0.61 -18.58 -12.76
N SER A 165 0.19 -18.14 -11.57
CA SER A 165 -1.09 -18.46 -10.93
C SER A 165 -1.28 -19.94 -10.55
N THR A 166 -0.25 -20.77 -10.67
CA THR A 166 -0.27 -22.12 -10.09
C THR A 166 -0.08 -22.05 -8.57
N THR A 167 -0.36 -23.15 -7.87
CA THR A 167 -0.12 -23.23 -6.42
C THR A 167 0.97 -24.23 -6.10
N SER A 168 1.81 -23.88 -5.13
CA SER A 168 2.79 -24.80 -4.54
C SER A 168 2.44 -25.03 -3.07
N THR A 169 2.70 -26.23 -2.57
CA THR A 169 2.42 -26.60 -1.18
C THR A 169 3.61 -27.28 -0.51
N MET A 170 3.71 -27.09 0.79
CA MET A 170 4.74 -27.70 1.63
C MET A 170 4.12 -28.14 2.95
N ALA A 171 4.47 -29.34 3.39
CA ALA A 171 4.07 -29.83 4.70
C ALA A 171 4.85 -29.10 5.80
N GLY A 172 4.15 -28.70 6.85
CA GLY A 172 4.73 -28.09 8.04
C GLY A 172 4.36 -28.84 9.30
N VAL A 173 5.21 -28.76 10.32
CA VAL A 173 4.94 -29.31 11.66
C VAL A 173 5.52 -28.40 12.74
N ASN A 174 4.69 -28.02 13.71
CA ASN A 174 5.07 -27.15 14.80
C ASN A 174 5.76 -27.91 15.93
N LYS A 175 7.08 -28.07 15.84
CA LYS A 175 7.91 -28.72 16.87
C LYS A 175 8.29 -27.79 18.02
N PHE A 176 8.20 -26.48 17.84
CA PHE A 176 8.59 -25.48 18.84
C PHE A 176 7.42 -24.94 19.68
N GLY A 177 6.22 -25.50 19.52
CA GLY A 177 5.04 -25.10 20.29
C GLY A 177 4.60 -23.66 20.04
N ILE A 178 4.87 -23.11 18.86
CA ILE A 178 4.49 -21.72 18.53
C ILE A 178 2.96 -21.59 18.44
N LYS A 179 2.44 -20.41 18.73
CA LYS A 179 1.00 -20.16 18.60
C LYS A 179 0.62 -20.08 17.12
N TYR A 180 -0.35 -20.89 16.70
CA TYR A 180 -0.95 -20.74 15.38
C TYR A 180 -1.85 -19.48 15.32
N PRO A 181 -1.89 -18.77 14.18
CA PRO A 181 -2.85 -17.71 13.97
C PRO A 181 -4.27 -18.31 13.87
N THR A 182 -5.27 -17.51 14.21
CA THR A 182 -6.67 -17.83 13.87
C THR A 182 -6.82 -17.63 12.37
N THR A 183 -7.02 -18.72 11.62
CA THR A 183 -7.19 -18.63 10.17
C THR A 183 -8.59 -18.11 9.86
N THR A 184 -8.67 -16.98 9.16
CA THR A 184 -9.90 -16.54 8.48
C THR A 184 -9.71 -16.67 6.98
N ALA A 185 -10.82 -16.66 6.23
CA ALA A 185 -10.74 -16.58 4.78
C ALA A 185 -9.90 -15.35 4.37
N ASN A 186 -9.06 -15.53 3.35
CA ASN A 186 -8.21 -14.50 2.71
C ASN A 186 -6.99 -14.01 3.50
N MET A 187 -6.79 -14.40 4.76
CA MET A 187 -5.56 -14.03 5.49
C MET A 187 -4.31 -14.67 4.87
N LYS A 188 -3.25 -13.87 4.76
CA LYS A 188 -1.91 -14.30 4.36
C LYS A 188 -0.95 -14.14 5.52
N PHE A 189 0.11 -14.94 5.53
CA PHE A 189 1.11 -14.99 6.60
C PHE A 189 2.53 -14.91 6.05
N THR A 190 3.43 -14.38 6.88
CA THR A 190 4.87 -14.63 6.79
C THR A 190 5.18 -15.75 7.76
N VAL A 191 5.76 -16.84 7.25
CA VAL A 191 6.23 -17.97 8.06
C VAL A 191 7.74 -18.01 8.02
N GLN A 192 8.37 -18.02 9.20
CA GLN A 192 9.81 -18.18 9.38
C GLN A 192 10.09 -19.49 10.07
N GLY A 193 11.13 -20.21 9.66
CA GLY A 193 11.39 -21.54 10.18
C GLY A 193 12.57 -22.22 9.51
N ILE A 194 12.68 -23.52 9.73
CA ILE A 194 13.72 -24.34 9.11
C ILE A 194 13.16 -25.35 8.13
N LEU A 195 13.96 -25.65 7.11
CA LEU A 195 13.72 -26.75 6.18
C LEU A 195 14.38 -28.02 6.74
N THR A 196 13.58 -29.09 6.87
CA THR A 196 14.07 -30.40 7.33
C THR A 196 13.68 -31.48 6.32
N LYS A 197 14.42 -32.58 6.31
CA LYS A 197 13.95 -33.78 5.61
C LYS A 197 12.68 -34.30 6.27
N SER A 198 11.73 -34.69 5.44
CA SER A 198 10.54 -35.41 5.91
C SER A 198 10.91 -36.69 6.68
N GLU A 199 10.10 -37.03 7.68
CA GLU A 199 10.32 -38.21 8.55
C GLU A 199 10.33 -39.54 7.78
N ASN A 200 9.65 -39.62 6.63
CA ASN A 200 9.68 -40.80 5.77
C ASN A 200 10.89 -40.83 4.80
N GLY A 201 11.77 -39.83 4.88
CA GLY A 201 12.95 -39.69 4.04
C GLY A 201 12.68 -39.15 2.63
N VAL A 202 11.43 -38.81 2.30
CA VAL A 202 11.01 -38.31 0.98
C VAL A 202 10.35 -36.95 1.12
N GLY A 203 10.91 -35.93 0.46
CA GLY A 203 10.41 -34.56 0.46
C GLY A 203 10.87 -33.72 1.66
N VAL A 204 10.19 -32.59 1.85
CA VAL A 204 10.57 -31.53 2.80
C VAL A 204 9.49 -31.31 3.83
N THR A 205 9.89 -31.04 5.06
CA THR A 205 9.02 -30.60 6.14
C THR A 205 9.54 -29.31 6.73
N PHE A 206 8.69 -28.28 6.73
CA PHE A 206 8.97 -26.99 7.35
C PHE A 206 8.67 -27.03 8.85
N VAL A 207 9.58 -26.54 9.67
CA VAL A 207 9.37 -26.40 11.11
C VAL A 207 9.34 -24.91 11.44
N PRO A 208 8.15 -24.34 11.72
CA PRO A 208 8.02 -22.91 11.92
C PRO A 208 8.57 -22.50 13.29
N THR A 209 9.22 -21.35 13.31
CA THR A 209 9.73 -20.64 14.50
C THR A 209 8.93 -19.38 14.78
N ALA A 210 8.31 -18.80 13.75
CA ALA A 210 7.39 -17.68 13.86
C ALA A 210 6.37 -17.73 12.72
N ILE A 211 5.14 -17.34 13.04
CA ILE A 211 4.06 -17.11 12.07
C ILE A 211 3.50 -15.73 12.39
N THR A 212 3.56 -14.83 11.42
CA THR A 212 3.05 -13.46 11.55
C THR A 212 2.08 -13.16 10.42
N GLU A 213 1.10 -12.29 10.66
CA GLU A 213 0.24 -11.76 9.60
C GLU A 213 1.11 -11.14 8.51
N TYR A 214 0.85 -11.48 7.26
CA TYR A 214 1.56 -10.87 6.15
C TYR A 214 1.07 -9.45 5.96
N GLU A 215 2.00 -8.50 5.95
CA GLU A 215 1.74 -7.11 5.64
C GLU A 215 2.38 -6.78 4.30
N ASN A 216 1.54 -6.64 3.27
CA ASN A 216 1.97 -6.18 1.95
C ASN A 216 2.07 -4.65 1.92
N VAL A 217 3.02 -4.11 2.68
CA VAL A 217 3.15 -2.67 2.84
C VAL A 217 3.64 -2.04 1.52
N LYS A 218 2.81 -1.20 0.91
CA LYS A 218 3.10 -0.47 -0.34
C LYS A 218 2.62 0.97 -0.24
N LYS A 219 3.38 1.89 -0.84
CA LYS A 219 2.92 3.28 -0.99
C LYS A 219 1.64 3.34 -1.84
N LEU A 220 0.76 4.28 -1.53
CA LEU A 220 -0.53 4.46 -2.19
C LEU A 220 -0.35 4.63 -3.69
N TRP A 221 0.59 5.48 -4.14
CA TRP A 221 0.90 5.63 -5.55
C TRP A 221 1.27 4.29 -6.22
N ARG A 222 1.98 3.38 -5.55
CA ARG A 222 2.30 2.07 -6.14
C ARG A 222 1.06 1.20 -6.27
N ILE A 223 0.19 1.22 -5.27
CA ILE A 223 -1.10 0.49 -5.33
C ILE A 223 -1.96 1.07 -6.46
N TRP A 224 -1.96 2.39 -6.60
CA TRP A 224 -2.65 3.08 -7.67
C TRP A 224 -2.13 2.65 -9.04
N TYR A 225 -0.85 2.92 -9.32
CA TYR A 225 -0.28 2.79 -10.66
C TYR A 225 0.17 1.39 -11.06
N GLN A 226 0.35 0.50 -10.09
CA GLN A 226 0.93 -0.83 -10.28
C GLN A 226 0.18 -1.93 -9.52
N GLY A 227 -0.91 -1.58 -8.82
CA GLY A 227 -1.73 -2.54 -8.11
C GLY A 227 -2.40 -3.53 -9.05
N VAL A 228 -2.85 -4.64 -8.47
CA VAL A 228 -3.62 -5.67 -9.17
C VAL A 228 -4.93 -5.84 -8.42
N ASP A 229 -6.04 -5.65 -9.10
CA ASP A 229 -7.37 -5.84 -8.51
C ASP A 229 -7.52 -7.26 -7.92
N GLY A 230 -8.26 -7.36 -6.82
CA GLY A 230 -8.40 -8.57 -6.02
C GLY A 230 -7.18 -8.90 -5.15
N THR A 231 -6.10 -8.11 -5.21
CA THR A 231 -4.90 -8.33 -4.38
C THR A 231 -4.99 -7.57 -3.06
N GLU A 232 -4.48 -8.21 -2.00
CA GLU A 232 -4.38 -7.61 -0.68
C GLU A 232 -3.17 -6.65 -0.59
N TYR A 233 -3.42 -5.46 -0.07
CA TYR A 233 -2.36 -4.48 0.23
C TYR A 233 -2.48 -3.95 1.66
N THR A 234 -1.39 -3.37 2.15
CA THR A 234 -1.37 -2.48 3.31
C THR A 234 -0.79 -1.15 2.85
N ILE A 235 -1.52 -0.06 3.03
CA ILE A 235 -1.08 1.27 2.58
C ILE A 235 0.00 1.78 3.53
N ALA A 236 1.19 2.06 3.01
CA ALA A 236 2.34 2.52 3.77
C ALA A 236 2.20 3.96 4.25
N ASP A 237 1.48 4.79 3.49
CA ASP A 237 1.40 6.23 3.73
C ASP A 237 0.46 6.58 4.88
N THR A 238 0.71 7.75 5.47
CA THR A 238 -0.26 8.43 6.33
C THR A 238 -1.38 8.95 5.44
N LEU A 239 -2.63 8.70 5.81
CA LEU A 239 -3.79 9.13 4.99
C LEU A 239 -4.63 10.15 5.75
N TYR A 240 -5.19 11.11 5.01
CA TYR A 240 -6.05 12.17 5.52
C TYR A 240 -7.49 11.91 5.09
N VAL A 241 -8.41 11.91 6.05
CA VAL A 241 -9.84 11.74 5.77
C VAL A 241 -10.41 13.03 5.22
N VAL A 242 -10.77 13.05 3.94
CA VAL A 242 -11.26 14.26 3.26
C VAL A 242 -12.78 14.29 3.11
N ALA A 243 -13.44 13.13 3.00
CA ALA A 243 -14.90 13.08 2.96
C ALA A 243 -15.45 11.70 3.35
N PRO A 244 -16.09 11.56 4.53
CA PRO A 244 -16.94 10.40 4.81
C PRO A 244 -18.31 10.58 4.16
N THR A 245 -18.73 9.61 3.34
CA THR A 245 -20.02 9.65 2.64
C THR A 245 -20.87 8.43 2.95
N LYS A 246 -22.20 8.60 2.92
CA LYS A 246 -23.16 7.53 3.20
C LYS A 246 -24.18 7.28 2.07
N ALA A 247 -23.93 7.83 0.89
CA ALA A 247 -24.84 7.69 -0.24
C ALA A 247 -24.62 6.36 -0.95
N LEU A 248 -25.66 5.84 -1.61
CA LEU A 248 -25.51 4.66 -2.45
C LEU A 248 -24.65 5.01 -3.67
N GLU A 249 -23.55 4.30 -3.82
CA GLU A 249 -22.62 4.37 -4.94
C GLU A 249 -23.09 3.43 -6.04
N PRO A 250 -23.64 3.92 -7.17
CA PRO A 250 -24.24 3.07 -8.19
C PRO A 250 -23.24 2.12 -8.87
N ASP A 251 -21.98 2.51 -8.92
CA ASP A 251 -20.87 1.77 -9.53
C ASP A 251 -20.49 0.51 -8.74
N CYS A 252 -20.64 0.52 -7.41
CA CYS A 252 -20.26 -0.60 -6.56
C CYS A 252 -21.38 -1.14 -5.65
N GLY A 253 -22.54 -0.48 -5.62
CA GLY A 253 -23.67 -0.84 -4.76
C GLY A 253 -23.41 -0.64 -3.27
N ARG A 254 -22.38 0.13 -2.90
CA ARG A 254 -21.96 0.37 -1.51
C ARG A 254 -22.46 1.70 -0.98
N LYS A 255 -22.47 1.85 0.35
CA LYS A 255 -22.89 3.10 1.01
C LYS A 255 -21.81 3.74 1.86
N ASN A 256 -20.95 2.93 2.47
CA ASN A 256 -20.04 3.38 3.51
C ASN A 256 -18.65 3.67 2.95
N LEU A 257 -18.56 4.63 2.02
CA LEU A 257 -17.29 5.04 1.42
C LEU A 257 -16.71 6.26 2.14
N ILE A 258 -15.40 6.21 2.41
CA ILE A 258 -14.64 7.31 2.99
C ILE A 258 -13.51 7.65 2.03
N TYR A 259 -13.54 8.85 1.47
CA TYR A 259 -12.50 9.36 0.59
C TYR A 259 -11.31 9.83 1.42
N VAL A 260 -10.12 9.37 1.04
CA VAL A 260 -8.87 9.70 1.70
C VAL A 260 -7.80 10.06 0.69
N THR A 261 -6.79 10.81 1.11
CA THR A 261 -5.60 11.13 0.31
C THR A 261 -4.32 10.94 1.12
N ASP A 262 -3.22 10.63 0.45
CA ASP A 262 -1.88 10.69 1.08
C ASP A 262 -1.34 12.12 1.20
N ASN A 263 -1.99 13.10 0.54
CA ASN A 263 -1.55 14.49 0.42
C ASN A 263 -0.11 14.63 -0.10
N ALA A 264 0.41 13.64 -0.82
CA ALA A 264 1.78 13.64 -1.31
C ALA A 264 1.89 14.49 -2.57
N THR A 265 2.56 15.65 -2.46
CA THR A 265 2.80 16.53 -3.62
C THR A 265 4.09 16.19 -4.38
N GLN A 266 4.86 15.21 -3.88
CA GLN A 266 6.05 14.66 -4.54
C GLN A 266 6.14 13.15 -4.31
N VAL A 267 6.50 12.42 -5.36
CA VAL A 267 6.74 10.97 -5.31
C VAL A 267 8.17 10.68 -5.70
N VAL A 268 8.80 9.80 -4.94
CA VAL A 268 10.07 9.17 -5.30
C VAL A 268 9.78 7.88 -6.05
N ASP A 269 10.14 7.82 -7.33
CA ASP A 269 10.18 6.58 -8.09
C ASP A 269 11.52 5.88 -7.86
N ASP A 270 11.46 4.83 -7.05
CA ASP A 270 12.54 3.95 -6.66
C ASP A 270 12.44 2.57 -7.33
N THR A 271 11.64 2.45 -8.40
CA THR A 271 11.47 1.19 -9.17
C THR A 271 12.81 0.62 -9.65
N TYR A 272 13.81 1.47 -9.90
CA TYR A 272 15.14 1.11 -10.39
C TYR A 272 16.26 1.50 -9.42
N ALA A 273 15.93 1.69 -8.13
CA ALA A 273 16.89 2.10 -7.12
C ALA A 273 18.07 1.12 -6.98
N GLU A 274 17.82 -0.18 -7.16
CA GLU A 274 18.84 -1.23 -7.19
C GLU A 274 19.90 -1.03 -8.30
N TRP A 275 19.55 -0.31 -9.36
CA TRP A 275 20.47 0.02 -10.45
C TRP A 275 21.02 1.45 -10.31
N GLY A 276 20.83 2.07 -9.14
CA GLY A 276 21.28 3.42 -8.82
C GLY A 276 20.39 4.55 -9.36
N TYR A 277 19.20 4.24 -9.88
CA TYR A 277 18.27 5.23 -10.42
C TYR A 277 17.15 5.51 -9.43
N VAL A 278 17.13 6.73 -8.88
CA VAL A 278 16.06 7.26 -8.03
C VAL A 278 15.68 8.61 -8.59
N GLU A 279 14.42 8.79 -8.97
CA GLU A 279 13.91 10.06 -9.51
C GLU A 279 12.78 10.58 -8.62
N THR A 280 12.66 11.90 -8.51
CA THR A 280 11.57 12.56 -7.77
C THR A 280 10.75 13.39 -8.75
N TYR A 281 9.44 13.24 -8.69
CA TYR A 281 8.50 13.96 -9.53
C TYR A 281 7.56 14.80 -8.67
N ASP A 282 7.27 16.02 -9.12
CA ASP A 282 6.10 16.74 -8.64
C ASP A 282 4.86 15.94 -9.01
N TRP A 283 3.97 15.78 -8.04
CA TRP A 283 2.89 14.82 -8.10
C TRP A 283 1.61 15.46 -7.56
N ALA A 284 0.47 15.15 -8.18
CA ALA A 284 -0.81 15.48 -7.58
C ALA A 284 -1.11 14.44 -6.49
N PRO A 285 -1.69 14.83 -5.33
CA PRO A 285 -2.02 13.85 -4.30
C PRO A 285 -2.85 12.69 -4.83
N ASP A 286 -2.55 11.49 -4.35
CA ASP A 286 -3.32 10.30 -4.72
C ASP A 286 -4.55 10.22 -3.80
N TYR A 287 -5.71 9.84 -4.36
CA TYR A 287 -6.99 9.81 -3.66
C TYR A 287 -7.63 8.45 -3.82
N ILE A 288 -8.05 7.78 -2.75
CA ILE A 288 -8.73 6.49 -2.83
C ILE A 288 -9.97 6.47 -1.95
N ALA A 289 -10.99 5.69 -2.34
CA ALA A 289 -12.13 5.42 -1.48
C ALA A 289 -11.86 4.20 -0.60
N LEU A 290 -11.99 4.35 0.72
CA LEU A 290 -12.05 3.25 1.67
C LEU A 290 -13.48 2.74 1.76
N ASP A 291 -13.71 1.50 1.36
CA ASP A 291 -15.00 0.83 1.43
C ASP A 291 -15.11 0.02 2.72
N CYS A 292 -15.97 0.49 3.64
CA CYS A 292 -16.23 -0.20 4.90
C CYS A 292 -17.24 -1.35 4.75
N GLY A 293 -17.76 -1.60 3.54
CA GLY A 293 -18.84 -2.55 3.30
C GLY A 293 -20.06 -2.24 4.16
N ASP A 294 -20.61 -3.26 4.81
CA ASP A 294 -21.74 -3.12 5.74
C ASP A 294 -21.29 -2.87 7.20
N ASN A 295 -19.99 -2.66 7.45
CA ASN A 295 -19.46 -2.45 8.79
C ASN A 295 -19.64 -1.00 9.26
N GLU A 296 -20.82 -0.72 9.83
CA GLU A 296 -21.20 0.59 10.37
C GLU A 296 -20.28 1.09 11.50
N GLU A 297 -19.73 0.19 12.31
CA GLU A 297 -18.82 0.56 13.40
C GLU A 297 -17.48 1.05 12.86
N ALA A 298 -16.91 0.30 11.90
CA ALA A 298 -15.70 0.72 11.20
C ALA A 298 -15.90 2.05 10.47
N TYR A 299 -17.02 2.23 9.77
CA TYR A 299 -17.34 3.48 9.10
C TYR A 299 -17.38 4.66 10.09
N ARG A 300 -18.12 4.53 11.20
CA ARG A 300 -18.22 5.60 12.21
C ARG A 300 -16.86 5.91 12.85
N ALA A 301 -16.06 4.87 13.13
CA ALA A 301 -14.74 5.04 13.72
C ALA A 301 -13.81 5.83 12.78
N ILE A 302 -13.75 5.44 11.50
CA ILE A 302 -12.86 6.07 10.52
C ILE A 302 -13.37 7.47 10.13
N ALA A 303 -14.68 7.66 10.00
CA ALA A 303 -15.27 8.98 9.70
C ALA A 303 -15.02 10.01 10.81
N ALA A 304 -14.76 9.56 12.04
CA ALA A 304 -14.36 10.43 13.15
C ALA A 304 -12.85 10.73 13.18
N MET A 305 -12.03 10.03 12.38
CA MET A 305 -10.60 10.28 12.26
C MET A 305 -10.36 11.50 11.37
N LYS A 306 -9.33 12.28 11.71
CA LYS A 306 -8.75 13.27 10.81
C LYS A 306 -7.60 12.67 10.00
N VAL A 307 -6.73 11.94 10.68
CA VAL A 307 -5.53 11.32 10.12
C VAL A 307 -5.50 9.85 10.49
N ILE A 308 -5.19 9.01 9.51
CA ILE A 308 -5.06 7.56 9.64
C ILE A 308 -3.57 7.21 9.65
N ALA A 309 -3.18 6.38 10.62
CA ALA A 309 -1.79 5.99 10.83
C ALA A 309 -1.24 5.17 9.66
N PRO A 310 0.04 5.39 9.28
CA PRO A 310 0.70 4.65 8.22
C PRO A 310 0.73 3.15 8.52
N ALA A 311 0.70 2.33 7.47
CA ALA A 311 0.72 0.86 7.56
C ALA A 311 -0.46 0.24 8.35
N THR A 312 -1.54 0.98 8.61
CA THR A 312 -2.72 0.42 9.33
C THR A 312 -3.94 0.19 8.44
N VAL A 313 -3.98 0.79 7.24
CA VAL A 313 -5.04 0.57 6.26
C VAL A 313 -4.74 -0.69 5.46
N ARG A 314 -5.47 -1.76 5.75
CA ARG A 314 -5.34 -3.08 5.10
C ARG A 314 -6.65 -3.49 4.45
N GLY A 315 -6.56 -3.99 3.22
CA GLY A 315 -7.74 -4.24 2.41
C GLY A 315 -7.41 -4.90 1.07
N ILE A 316 -8.47 -5.20 0.33
CA ILE A 316 -8.41 -5.72 -1.04
C ILE A 316 -8.60 -4.55 -2.00
N LEU A 317 -7.69 -4.38 -2.95
CA LEU A 317 -7.85 -3.41 -4.04
C LEU A 317 -8.97 -3.91 -4.96
N ALA A 318 -10.09 -3.21 -5.01
CA ALA A 318 -11.28 -3.69 -5.70
C ALA A 318 -11.43 -3.11 -7.12
N ASP A 319 -10.97 -1.89 -7.31
CA ASP A 319 -10.84 -1.20 -8.60
C ASP A 319 -9.59 -0.33 -8.46
N ASN A 320 -8.70 -0.37 -9.43
CA ASN A 320 -7.54 0.52 -9.53
C ASN A 320 -7.51 1.35 -10.82
N GLN A 321 -8.48 1.14 -11.72
CA GLN A 321 -8.45 1.72 -13.06
C GLN A 321 -9.33 2.95 -13.19
N THR A 322 -10.53 2.91 -12.62
CA THR A 322 -11.58 3.89 -12.94
C THR A 322 -12.00 4.68 -11.71
N ASN A 323 -12.56 4.03 -10.68
CA ASN A 323 -12.90 4.68 -9.42
C ASN A 323 -12.23 3.95 -8.27
N PRO A 324 -10.95 4.24 -7.99
CA PRO A 324 -10.22 3.29 -7.19
C PRO A 324 -10.70 3.19 -5.75
N ARG A 325 -10.79 1.94 -5.32
CA ARG A 325 -11.52 1.55 -4.11
C ARG A 325 -10.77 0.45 -3.39
N PHE A 326 -10.71 0.61 -2.07
CA PHE A 326 -10.04 -0.30 -1.17
C PHE A 326 -11.04 -0.90 -0.18
N GLU A 327 -11.35 -2.19 -0.34
CA GLU A 327 -12.27 -2.91 0.55
C GLU A 327 -11.57 -3.25 1.86
N LEU A 328 -11.98 -2.59 2.94
CA LEU A 328 -11.30 -2.67 4.23
C LEU A 328 -11.49 -4.06 4.87
N MET A 329 -10.37 -4.65 5.29
CA MET A 329 -10.37 -5.92 6.03
C MET A 329 -10.38 -5.72 7.54
N LYS A 330 -9.84 -4.59 8.02
CA LYS A 330 -9.83 -4.21 9.43
C LYS A 330 -9.94 -2.70 9.58
N THR A 331 -10.46 -2.25 10.71
CA THR A 331 -10.48 -0.82 11.06
C THR A 331 -9.04 -0.34 11.28
N PRO A 332 -8.56 0.68 10.56
CA PRO A 332 -7.22 1.22 10.74
C PRO A 332 -7.12 2.00 12.06
N SER A 333 -5.91 2.41 12.44
CA SER A 333 -5.70 3.20 13.65
C SER A 333 -5.63 4.69 13.30
N ALA A 334 -6.16 5.54 14.19
CA ALA A 334 -5.98 6.98 14.07
C ALA A 334 -4.52 7.37 14.39
N LEU A 335 -4.04 8.44 13.76
CA LEU A 335 -2.80 9.10 14.12
C LEU A 335 -3.10 10.47 14.74
N ASP A 336 -2.56 10.73 15.93
CA ASP A 336 -2.67 12.04 16.58
C ASP A 336 -1.55 12.95 16.07
N CYS A 337 -1.85 13.76 15.06
CA CYS A 337 -0.95 14.76 14.51
C CYS A 337 -1.73 15.96 13.95
N GLU A 338 -1.00 17.00 13.56
CA GLU A 338 -1.60 18.15 12.88
C GLU A 338 -2.25 17.71 11.57
N TYR A 339 -3.43 18.28 11.29
CA TYR A 339 -4.12 18.08 10.02
C TYR A 339 -3.64 19.16 9.05
N PRO A 340 -2.89 18.79 7.99
CA PRO A 340 -2.32 19.77 7.07
C PRO A 340 -3.40 20.40 6.20
N GLU A 341 -3.04 21.51 5.54
CA GLU A 341 -3.78 21.95 4.38
C GLU A 341 -3.69 20.88 3.28
N ILE A 342 -4.84 20.44 2.78
CA ILE A 342 -4.90 19.44 1.72
C ILE A 342 -4.67 20.14 0.39
N ALA A 343 -3.73 19.64 -0.41
CA ALA A 343 -3.38 20.15 -1.72
C ALA A 343 -4.43 19.71 -2.78
N TYR A 344 -5.62 20.28 -2.68
CA TYR A 344 -6.67 20.04 -3.66
C TYR A 344 -6.28 20.57 -5.04
N GLN A 345 -6.65 19.82 -6.09
CA GLN A 345 -6.67 20.40 -7.43
C GLN A 345 -7.86 21.33 -7.58
N HIS A 346 -7.73 22.33 -8.45
CA HIS A 346 -8.76 23.31 -8.74
C HIS A 346 -9.09 23.22 -10.24
N TYR A 347 -10.34 22.90 -10.55
CA TYR A 347 -10.83 22.80 -11.91
C TYR A 347 -11.81 23.92 -12.21
N GLN A 348 -11.50 24.72 -13.21
CA GLN A 348 -12.42 25.70 -13.75
C GLN A 348 -13.07 25.13 -15.00
N PHE A 349 -14.40 25.01 -14.97
CA PHE A 349 -15.15 24.48 -16.10
C PHE A 349 -15.13 25.47 -17.26
N GLY A 350 -14.78 24.97 -18.44
CA GLY A 350 -14.40 25.79 -19.60
C GLY A 350 -12.94 25.59 -20.01
N ASP A 351 -12.09 25.16 -19.06
CA ASP A 351 -10.72 24.69 -19.30
C ASP A 351 -10.66 23.15 -19.36
N SER A 352 -9.47 22.56 -19.46
CA SER A 352 -9.32 21.10 -19.42
C SER A 352 -9.46 20.56 -17.99
N CYS A 353 -10.35 19.59 -17.78
CA CYS A 353 -10.51 18.86 -16.52
C CYS A 353 -9.88 17.47 -16.63
N TRP A 354 -8.91 17.17 -15.76
CA TRP A 354 -8.17 15.90 -15.73
C TRP A 354 -8.23 15.26 -14.34
N ALA A 355 -9.45 15.01 -13.88
CA ALA A 355 -9.65 14.36 -12.59
C ALA A 355 -9.52 12.84 -12.69
N ASN A 356 -8.90 12.25 -11.67
CA ASN A 356 -8.93 10.82 -11.43
C ASN A 356 -10.28 10.44 -10.76
N GLY A 357 -10.77 9.22 -10.96
CA GLY A 357 -11.96 8.77 -10.24
C GLY A 357 -11.70 8.70 -8.73
N ASN A 358 -12.74 8.98 -7.95
CA ASN A 358 -12.71 9.19 -6.51
C ASN A 358 -11.79 10.34 -6.01
N GLN A 359 -11.22 11.15 -6.91
CA GLN A 359 -10.47 12.33 -6.53
C GLN A 359 -11.38 13.38 -5.89
N VAL A 360 -10.94 13.94 -4.77
CA VAL A 360 -11.56 15.12 -4.17
C VAL A 360 -10.83 16.36 -4.64
N SER A 361 -11.58 17.39 -5.05
CA SER A 361 -11.01 18.62 -5.60
C SER A 361 -11.99 19.79 -5.47
N TYR A 362 -11.53 20.99 -5.79
CA TYR A 362 -12.40 22.13 -6.01
C TYR A 362 -12.78 22.24 -7.49
N ALA A 363 -14.05 22.58 -7.74
CA ALA A 363 -14.60 22.80 -9.07
C ALA A 363 -15.41 24.10 -9.08
N SER A 364 -15.22 24.92 -10.12
CA SER A 364 -15.99 26.15 -10.35
C SER A 364 -16.61 26.16 -11.74
N GLY A 365 -17.86 26.62 -11.84
CA GLY A 365 -18.65 26.55 -13.07
C GLY A 365 -20.08 27.00 -12.83
N LYS A 366 -20.95 26.82 -13.84
CA LYS A 366 -22.36 27.19 -13.78
C LYS A 366 -23.28 25.98 -13.77
N PHE A 367 -24.36 26.07 -13.00
CA PHE A 367 -25.45 25.09 -13.05
C PHE A 367 -26.30 25.34 -14.30
N VAL A 368 -26.50 24.28 -15.09
CA VAL A 368 -27.31 24.36 -16.31
C VAL A 368 -28.18 23.11 -16.47
N THR A 369 -29.35 23.29 -17.06
CA THR A 369 -30.27 22.21 -17.40
C THR A 369 -30.33 22.03 -18.91
N ILE A 370 -29.98 20.83 -19.39
CA ILE A 370 -30.02 20.48 -20.83
C ILE A 370 -30.94 19.28 -20.99
N ASP A 371 -31.99 19.40 -21.80
CA ASP A 371 -33.00 18.36 -22.03
C ASP A 371 -33.58 17.74 -20.74
N GLY A 372 -33.75 18.57 -19.70
CA GLY A 372 -34.27 18.16 -18.39
C GLY A 372 -33.27 17.38 -17.51
N LYS A 373 -32.00 17.32 -17.90
CA LYS A 373 -30.91 16.77 -17.10
C LYS A 373 -30.02 17.89 -16.57
N GLU A 374 -29.45 17.65 -15.41
CA GLU A 374 -28.65 18.64 -14.68
C GLU A 374 -27.17 18.46 -14.96
N TYR A 375 -26.50 19.58 -15.21
CA TYR A 375 -25.09 19.62 -15.53
C TYR A 375 -24.40 20.74 -14.78
N PHE A 376 -23.09 20.57 -14.63
CA PHE A 376 -22.18 21.65 -14.30
C PHE A 376 -21.30 21.91 -15.51
N ALA A 377 -21.22 23.17 -15.94
CA ALA A 377 -20.62 23.53 -17.22
C ALA A 377 -19.86 24.86 -17.15
N GLY A 378 -18.89 25.02 -18.05
CA GLY A 378 -18.42 26.33 -18.44
C GLY A 378 -19.45 26.97 -19.36
N ILE A 379 -19.34 28.27 -19.62
CA ILE A 379 -20.20 28.96 -20.60
C ILE A 379 -19.32 29.60 -21.67
N ASN A 380 -19.60 29.28 -22.92
CA ASN A 380 -18.96 29.90 -24.08
C ASN A 380 -19.41 31.36 -24.24
N ALA A 381 -18.67 32.13 -25.03
CA ALA A 381 -19.01 33.53 -25.30
C ALA A 381 -20.39 33.72 -25.95
N ASP A 382 -20.94 32.69 -26.61
CA ASP A 382 -22.27 32.69 -27.21
C ASP A 382 -23.39 32.25 -26.24
N GLY A 383 -23.05 32.01 -24.97
CA GLY A 383 -23.99 31.54 -23.94
C GLY A 383 -24.25 30.04 -23.94
N SER A 384 -23.66 29.27 -24.87
CA SER A 384 -23.80 27.81 -24.89
C SER A 384 -22.97 27.14 -23.78
N ALA A 385 -23.46 26.01 -23.28
CA ALA A 385 -22.74 25.20 -22.30
C ALA A 385 -21.46 24.59 -22.91
N ASN A 386 -20.34 24.79 -22.23
CA ASN A 386 -19.04 24.23 -22.57
C ASN A 386 -18.71 23.08 -21.60
N GLN A 387 -18.39 21.90 -22.14
CA GLN A 387 -18.10 20.68 -21.38
C GLN A 387 -19.11 20.41 -20.25
N PRO A 388 -20.41 20.23 -20.57
CA PRO A 388 -21.41 19.93 -19.55
C PRO A 388 -21.16 18.55 -18.92
N ILE A 389 -20.67 18.53 -17.68
CA ILE A 389 -20.46 17.29 -16.91
C ILE A 389 -21.71 17.02 -16.08
N ALA A 390 -22.15 15.76 -16.05
CA ALA A 390 -23.35 15.37 -15.32
C ALA A 390 -23.22 15.72 -13.84
N LEU A 391 -24.20 16.43 -13.31
CA LEU A 391 -24.29 16.75 -11.88
C LEU A 391 -24.96 15.59 -11.15
N ASP A 392 -24.25 15.00 -10.19
CA ASP A 392 -24.79 13.93 -9.35
C ASP A 392 -24.93 14.40 -7.90
N ARG A 393 -26.19 14.55 -7.46
CA ARG A 393 -26.53 15.13 -6.15
C ARG A 393 -26.39 14.16 -4.97
N ARG A 394 -25.82 12.96 -5.16
CA ARG A 394 -25.82 11.88 -4.14
C ARG A 394 -25.38 12.31 -2.74
N TYR A 395 -24.52 13.31 -2.58
CA TYR A 395 -24.04 13.76 -1.27
C TYR A 395 -24.64 15.08 -0.75
N ILE A 396 -25.39 15.82 -1.57
CA ILE A 396 -25.89 17.17 -1.21
C ILE A 396 -27.40 17.25 -1.01
N GLY A 397 -28.11 16.13 -1.14
CA GLY A 397 -29.55 16.06 -0.86
C GLY A 397 -30.37 17.04 -1.70
N ASP A 398 -31.29 17.75 -1.05
CA ASP A 398 -32.24 18.66 -1.70
C ASP A 398 -31.69 20.09 -1.90
N TYR A 399 -30.37 20.25 -2.05
CA TYR A 399 -29.79 21.57 -2.34
C TYR A 399 -30.42 22.18 -3.59
N ALA A 400 -30.86 23.43 -3.49
CA ALA A 400 -31.53 24.15 -4.55
C ALA A 400 -30.53 24.94 -5.39
N PHE A 401 -30.22 24.42 -6.59
CA PHE A 401 -29.48 25.17 -7.60
C PHE A 401 -30.42 26.13 -8.34
N SER A 402 -29.88 27.28 -8.76
CA SER A 402 -30.60 28.18 -9.67
C SER A 402 -29.93 28.16 -11.04
N GLU A 403 -30.75 28.07 -12.09
CA GLU A 403 -30.30 27.99 -13.48
C GLU A 403 -29.37 29.15 -13.84
N GLY A 404 -28.21 28.87 -14.42
CA GLY A 404 -27.25 29.87 -14.87
C GLY A 404 -26.32 30.45 -13.79
N MET A 405 -26.58 30.17 -12.51
CA MET A 405 -25.74 30.61 -11.38
C MET A 405 -24.36 29.97 -11.42
N ALA A 406 -23.35 30.76 -11.06
CA ALA A 406 -22.01 30.26 -10.80
C ALA A 406 -21.87 29.71 -9.37
N TYR A 407 -21.13 28.63 -9.22
CA TYR A 407 -20.84 27.99 -7.94
C TYR A 407 -19.38 27.59 -7.84
N GLU A 408 -18.88 27.59 -6.61
CA GLU A 408 -17.68 26.87 -6.21
C GLU A 408 -18.09 25.65 -5.38
N MET A 409 -17.50 24.50 -5.70
CA MET A 409 -17.85 23.23 -5.06
C MET A 409 -16.59 22.48 -4.65
N ARG A 410 -16.64 21.83 -3.48
CA ARG A 410 -15.75 20.68 -3.22
C ARG A 410 -16.47 19.44 -3.74
N VAL A 411 -15.83 18.68 -4.60
CA VAL A 411 -16.47 17.59 -5.35
C VAL A 411 -15.67 16.29 -5.24
N VAL A 412 -16.37 15.17 -5.35
CA VAL A 412 -15.79 13.88 -5.72
C VAL A 412 -16.02 13.68 -7.22
N TRP A 413 -14.97 13.31 -7.95
CA TRP A 413 -15.11 12.93 -9.34
C TRP A 413 -15.43 11.45 -9.47
N LYS A 414 -16.40 11.12 -10.33
CA LYS A 414 -16.71 9.73 -10.71
C LYS A 414 -16.47 9.56 -12.19
N GLN A 415 -15.74 8.51 -12.55
CA GLN A 415 -15.51 8.11 -13.93
C GLN A 415 -16.47 6.97 -14.33
N HIS A 416 -16.87 6.93 -15.60
CA HIS A 416 -17.83 5.96 -16.13
C HIS A 416 -17.16 4.92 -17.05
N GLU A 417 -17.69 3.69 -17.04
CA GLU A 417 -17.34 2.63 -17.99
C GLU A 417 -18.54 2.22 -18.86
N PRO A 418 -18.34 1.76 -20.11
CA PRO A 418 -17.06 1.75 -20.84
C PRO A 418 -16.70 3.15 -21.38
N TRP A 419 -15.40 3.46 -21.41
CA TRP A 419 -14.91 4.66 -22.09
C TRP A 419 -15.11 4.62 -23.59
N THR A 420 -15.53 5.74 -24.19
CA THR A 420 -15.48 5.94 -25.64
C THR A 420 -14.09 6.42 -26.06
N SER A 421 -13.05 5.58 -25.97
CA SER A 421 -11.74 5.94 -26.54
C SER A 421 -11.63 5.43 -27.98
N ASP A 422 -11.98 6.26 -28.96
CA ASP A 422 -11.57 6.02 -30.35
C ASP A 422 -10.10 6.43 -30.51
N SER A 423 -9.16 5.59 -30.03
CA SER A 423 -7.75 5.74 -30.40
C SER A 423 -7.14 4.42 -30.86
N ASN A 424 -7.34 4.13 -32.15
CA ASN A 424 -6.37 3.42 -32.96
C ASN A 424 -5.07 4.23 -32.99
N SER A 425 -4.19 4.09 -31.99
CA SER A 425 -2.79 4.48 -32.17
C SER A 425 -2.01 3.30 -32.77
N SER A 426 -1.53 3.54 -33.99
CA SER A 426 -0.83 2.68 -34.95
C SER A 426 0.17 1.61 -34.40
N PRO A 427 0.36 0.49 -35.12
CA PRO A 427 1.20 -0.63 -34.71
C PRO A 427 2.67 -0.42 -35.08
N ILE A 428 3.42 0.40 -34.33
CA ILE A 428 4.88 0.44 -34.48
C ILE A 428 5.51 0.38 -33.10
N THR A 429 5.60 -0.84 -32.55
CA THR A 429 6.63 -1.37 -31.61
C THR A 429 6.15 -2.66 -30.90
N LYS A 430 5.43 -3.55 -31.60
CA LYS A 430 5.15 -4.92 -31.10
C LYS A 430 6.32 -5.90 -31.21
N LYS A 431 7.55 -5.41 -31.37
CA LYS A 431 8.77 -6.22 -31.33
C LYS A 431 9.75 -5.56 -30.37
N MET A 432 9.64 -5.96 -29.10
CA MET A 432 10.56 -5.81 -27.97
C MET A 432 9.84 -5.31 -26.71
N SER A 433 8.98 -6.15 -26.13
CA SER A 433 9.11 -6.55 -24.72
C SER A 433 8.07 -7.62 -24.40
N LYS A 434 8.49 -8.72 -23.78
CA LYS A 434 7.62 -9.50 -22.89
C LYS A 434 7.59 -8.80 -21.53
N LYS A 435 7.32 -7.49 -21.48
CA LYS A 435 6.96 -6.87 -20.19
C LYS A 435 5.48 -7.17 -19.99
N SER A 436 5.19 -7.79 -18.85
CA SER A 436 3.85 -7.88 -18.27
C SER A 436 3.10 -6.57 -18.55
N THR A 437 1.91 -6.67 -19.15
CA THR A 437 0.97 -5.56 -19.28
C THR A 437 0.60 -5.12 -17.86
N ARG A 438 1.34 -4.16 -17.30
CA ARG A 438 1.00 -3.51 -16.05
C ARG A 438 -0.35 -2.80 -16.30
N PRO A 439 -1.44 -3.15 -15.60
CA PRO A 439 -2.64 -2.33 -15.62
C PRO A 439 -2.24 -1.01 -14.96
N MET A 440 -2.14 0.06 -15.75
CA MET A 440 -2.02 1.40 -15.19
C MET A 440 -3.43 1.99 -15.09
N PRO A 441 -3.71 2.83 -14.09
CA PRO A 441 -4.91 3.64 -14.01
C PRO A 441 -5.14 4.34 -15.34
N HIS A 442 -6.37 4.30 -15.82
CA HIS A 442 -6.71 5.00 -17.05
C HIS A 442 -6.72 6.51 -16.77
N LYS A 443 -5.58 7.16 -17.00
CA LYS A 443 -5.55 8.61 -17.22
C LYS A 443 -6.02 8.83 -18.64
N MET A 444 -7.19 9.46 -18.81
CA MET A 444 -7.75 9.65 -20.13
C MET A 444 -6.80 10.47 -21.01
N LYS A 445 -6.63 10.07 -22.27
CA LYS A 445 -6.02 10.94 -23.29
C LYS A 445 -7.01 12.04 -23.64
N THR A 446 -6.50 13.26 -23.65
CA THR A 446 -7.24 14.52 -23.74
C THR A 446 -7.62 14.89 -25.17
N ASP A 447 -7.47 13.96 -26.11
CA ASP A 447 -7.70 14.19 -27.54
C ASP A 447 -9.14 13.83 -27.97
N ASP A 448 -9.96 13.23 -27.08
CA ASP A 448 -11.40 13.10 -27.28
C ASP A 448 -12.12 14.42 -26.92
N PRO A 449 -12.76 15.10 -27.90
CA PRO A 449 -13.51 16.32 -27.62
C PRO A 449 -14.74 16.11 -26.71
N ASN A 450 -15.18 14.86 -26.51
CA ASN A 450 -16.33 14.50 -25.69
C ASN A 450 -15.96 13.85 -24.35
N TYR A 451 -14.70 13.97 -23.92
CA TYR A 451 -14.18 13.32 -22.72
C TYR A 451 -15.03 13.55 -21.47
N PHE A 452 -15.63 14.74 -21.36
CA PHE A 452 -16.45 15.19 -20.23
C PHE A 452 -17.69 14.32 -19.99
N ASN A 453 -18.19 13.60 -21.02
CA ASN A 453 -19.31 12.66 -20.89
C ASN A 453 -18.99 11.43 -20.04
N ASN A 454 -17.70 11.14 -19.84
CA ASN A 454 -17.25 10.00 -19.05
C ASN A 454 -17.16 10.34 -17.56
N TYR A 455 -17.57 11.55 -17.15
CA TYR A 455 -17.50 12.01 -15.78
C TYR A 455 -18.87 12.35 -15.22
N SER A 456 -19.00 12.12 -13.92
CA SER A 456 -19.98 12.81 -13.07
C SER A 456 -19.23 13.62 -12.03
N VAL A 457 -19.74 14.83 -11.78
CA VAL A 457 -19.31 15.66 -10.67
C VAL A 457 -20.28 15.46 -9.51
N CYS A 458 -19.76 14.95 -8.38
CA CYS A 458 -20.56 14.69 -7.17
C CYS A 458 -20.21 15.72 -6.09
N PRO A 459 -21.01 16.79 -5.91
CA PRO A 459 -20.68 17.82 -4.94
C PRO A 459 -20.75 17.28 -3.51
N LEU A 460 -19.81 17.69 -2.67
CA LEU A 460 -19.77 17.47 -1.22
C LEU A 460 -20.17 18.75 -0.46
N GLU A 461 -19.69 19.88 -0.94
CA GLU A 461 -19.99 21.22 -0.44
C GLU A 461 -20.26 22.12 -1.64
N VAL A 462 -21.27 22.99 -1.53
CA VAL A 462 -21.67 23.91 -2.60
C VAL A 462 -21.73 25.32 -2.03
N LYS A 463 -21.09 26.26 -2.71
CA LYS A 463 -21.11 27.69 -2.40
C LYS A 463 -21.48 28.46 -3.67
N PRO A 464 -22.56 29.27 -3.65
CA PRO A 464 -22.79 30.23 -4.73
C PRO A 464 -21.58 31.14 -4.86
N GLN A 465 -21.09 31.33 -6.08
CA GLN A 465 -20.02 32.27 -6.32
C GLN A 465 -20.62 33.68 -6.26
N SER A 466 -20.27 34.46 -5.24
CA SER A 466 -20.72 35.84 -5.15
C SER A 466 -20.03 36.66 -6.23
N THR A 467 -20.78 37.09 -7.23
CA THR A 467 -20.28 38.07 -8.19
C THR A 467 -20.38 39.45 -7.54
N VAL A 468 -19.30 40.24 -7.57
CA VAL A 468 -19.36 41.62 -7.08
C VAL A 468 -20.45 42.35 -7.87
N GLY A 469 -21.50 42.79 -7.16
CA GLY A 469 -22.68 43.42 -7.75
C GLY A 469 -23.91 42.53 -7.89
N ASP A 470 -23.83 41.23 -7.60
CA ASP A 470 -24.99 40.32 -7.50
C ASP A 470 -25.56 40.42 -6.08
N ILE A 471 -26.44 41.41 -5.89
CA ILE A 471 -26.99 41.78 -4.58
C ILE A 471 -28.17 40.88 -4.22
N ASP A 472 -28.96 40.47 -5.22
CA ASP A 472 -30.13 39.62 -4.99
C ASP A 472 -29.80 38.11 -5.02
N GLY A 473 -28.56 37.74 -5.38
CA GLY A 473 -28.04 36.38 -5.35
C GLY A 473 -28.56 35.52 -6.49
N ASN A 474 -29.04 36.13 -7.58
CA ASN A 474 -29.59 35.45 -8.75
C ASN A 474 -28.55 35.10 -9.83
N GLY A 475 -27.28 35.47 -9.62
CA GLY A 475 -26.14 35.04 -10.43
C GLY A 475 -25.91 35.83 -11.70
N GLU A 476 -26.74 36.83 -11.94
CA GLU A 476 -26.55 37.85 -12.94
C GLU A 476 -26.35 39.19 -12.24
N VAL A 477 -25.36 39.97 -12.67
CA VAL A 477 -25.25 41.37 -12.24
C VAL A 477 -26.04 42.20 -13.24
N ASN A 478 -27.27 42.60 -12.88
CA ASN A 478 -28.17 43.35 -13.73
C ASN A 478 -28.97 44.43 -12.95
N THR A 479 -30.02 44.99 -13.55
CA THR A 479 -30.83 46.05 -12.91
C THR A 479 -31.66 45.58 -11.72
N SER A 480 -31.88 44.28 -11.54
CA SER A 480 -32.53 43.73 -10.35
C SER A 480 -31.65 43.90 -9.12
N ASP A 481 -30.32 43.78 -9.25
CA ASP A 481 -29.37 44.04 -8.17
C ASP A 481 -29.34 45.49 -7.75
N VAL A 482 -29.45 46.41 -8.72
CA VAL A 482 -29.61 47.84 -8.43
C VAL A 482 -30.87 48.08 -7.60
N THR A 483 -31.95 47.37 -7.94
CA THR A 483 -33.22 47.45 -7.19
C THR A 483 -33.08 46.85 -5.80
N ALA A 484 -32.41 45.71 -5.67
CA ALA A 484 -32.14 45.05 -4.40
C ALA A 484 -31.27 45.90 -3.47
N LEU A 485 -30.21 46.52 -4.00
CA LEU A 485 -29.34 47.45 -3.27
C LEU A 485 -30.09 48.70 -2.81
N ILE A 486 -30.93 49.28 -3.67
CA ILE A 486 -31.78 50.42 -3.29
C ILE A 486 -32.74 50.01 -2.17
N ASN A 487 -33.39 48.85 -2.30
CA ASN A 487 -34.29 48.34 -1.25
C ASN A 487 -33.54 48.08 0.06
N HIS A 488 -32.29 47.66 0.01
CA HIS A 488 -31.43 47.53 1.18
C HIS A 488 -31.17 48.85 1.87
N ILE A 489 -30.72 49.87 1.13
CA ILE A 489 -30.43 51.23 1.62
C ILE A 489 -31.69 51.88 2.21
N LEU A 490 -32.85 51.62 1.58
CA LEU A 490 -34.14 52.11 2.04
C LEU A 490 -34.74 51.30 3.20
N HIS A 491 -34.04 50.27 3.69
CA HIS A 491 -34.51 49.35 4.73
C HIS A 491 -35.82 48.62 4.38
N ALA A 492 -36.11 48.48 3.09
CA ALA A 492 -37.24 47.73 2.56
C ALA A 492 -36.93 46.23 2.39
N ALA A 493 -35.64 45.87 2.34
CA ALA A 493 -35.11 44.51 2.35
C ALA A 493 -33.75 44.48 3.09
N THR A 494 -33.29 43.30 3.50
CA THR A 494 -32.01 43.16 4.22
C THR A 494 -31.13 42.13 3.51
N TYR A 495 -29.90 42.55 3.20
CA TYR A 495 -28.85 41.76 2.57
C TYR A 495 -27.56 41.93 3.38
N GLU A 496 -26.57 41.06 3.16
CA GLU A 496 -25.27 41.13 3.86
C GLU A 496 -24.52 42.41 3.48
N SER A 497 -24.11 43.21 4.47
CA SER A 497 -23.47 44.51 4.20
C SER A 497 -22.17 44.40 3.40
N SER A 498 -21.44 43.29 3.53
CA SER A 498 -20.24 43.02 2.72
C SER A 498 -20.54 42.75 1.24
N LEU A 499 -21.77 42.36 0.89
CA LEU A 499 -22.21 42.24 -0.51
C LEU A 499 -22.66 43.59 -1.06
N CYS A 500 -23.22 44.45 -0.21
CA CYS A 500 -23.77 45.74 -0.61
C CYS A 500 -22.74 46.88 -0.67
N ASP A 501 -21.56 46.73 -0.05
CA ASP A 501 -20.43 47.65 -0.13
C ASP A 501 -19.64 47.39 -1.43
N ILE A 502 -20.15 47.90 -2.54
CA ILE A 502 -19.64 47.68 -3.91
C ILE A 502 -18.39 48.51 -4.17
N ASP A 503 -18.28 49.69 -3.56
CA ASP A 503 -17.10 50.54 -3.72
C ASP A 503 -15.98 50.25 -2.71
N GLY A 504 -16.25 49.44 -1.68
CA GLY A 504 -15.30 48.92 -0.70
C GLY A 504 -14.86 49.94 0.34
N ASN A 505 -15.65 50.99 0.56
CA ASN A 505 -15.32 52.07 1.50
C ASN A 505 -15.79 51.80 2.94
N GLY A 506 -16.56 50.72 3.17
CA GLY A 506 -17.08 50.32 4.47
C GLY A 506 -18.45 50.91 4.85
N GLU A 507 -19.07 51.72 3.99
CA GLU A 507 -20.39 52.34 4.19
C GLU A 507 -21.35 52.03 3.04
N VAL A 508 -22.38 51.21 3.32
CA VAL A 508 -23.41 50.87 2.31
C VAL A 508 -24.35 52.05 2.04
N ASN A 509 -24.20 52.71 0.89
CA ASN A 509 -24.97 53.89 0.52
C ASN A 509 -25.13 54.08 -1.02
N VAL A 510 -25.56 55.26 -1.46
CA VAL A 510 -25.80 55.57 -2.88
C VAL A 510 -24.53 55.57 -3.75
N THR A 511 -23.34 55.65 -3.15
CA THR A 511 -22.07 55.48 -3.86
C THR A 511 -21.90 54.05 -4.36
N ASP A 512 -22.36 53.05 -3.60
CA ASP A 512 -22.39 51.65 -4.03
C ASP A 512 -23.35 51.42 -5.18
N VAL A 513 -24.51 52.09 -5.18
CA VAL A 513 -25.44 52.06 -6.32
C VAL A 513 -24.77 52.62 -7.57
N THR A 514 -23.98 53.69 -7.43
CA THR A 514 -23.23 54.28 -8.54
C THR A 514 -22.11 53.33 -9.01
N ALA A 515 -21.40 52.68 -8.09
CA ALA A 515 -20.38 51.71 -8.40
C ALA A 515 -20.97 50.49 -9.12
N LEU A 516 -22.13 50.00 -8.69
CA LEU A 516 -22.87 48.92 -9.33
C LEU A 516 -23.34 49.29 -10.73
N ILE A 517 -23.91 50.49 -10.93
CA ILE A 517 -24.28 50.97 -12.27
C ILE A 517 -23.04 51.07 -13.18
N ASN A 518 -21.90 51.51 -12.65
CA ASN A 518 -20.65 51.55 -13.43
C ASN A 518 -20.15 50.15 -13.82
N ILE A 519 -20.39 49.13 -12.99
CA ILE A 519 -20.13 47.73 -13.36
C ILE A 519 -21.05 47.32 -14.52
N LEU A 520 -22.35 47.65 -14.44
CA LEU A 520 -23.32 47.35 -15.50
C LEU A 520 -23.05 48.03 -16.84
N LEU A 521 -22.50 49.25 -16.82
CA LEU A 521 -22.20 50.03 -18.03
C LEU A 521 -20.85 49.70 -18.67
N ARG A 522 -20.03 48.87 -18.01
CA ARG A 522 -18.71 48.41 -18.50
C ARG A 522 -18.77 47.03 -19.15
N ASN A 523 -19.81 46.25 -18.86
CA ASN A 523 -20.23 45.09 -19.63
C ASN A 523 -21.00 45.54 -20.87
#